data_AF-A0A645IDE4-F1
#
_entry.id   AF-A0A645IDE4-F1
#
_cell.length_a   1.000
_cell.length_b   1.000
_cell.length_c   1.000
_cell.angle_alpha   90.00
_cell.angle_beta   90.00
_cell.angle_gamma   90.00
#
_symmetry.space_group_name_H-M   'P 1'
#
loop_
_entity.id
_entity.type
_entity.pdbx_description
1 polymer ?
#
loop_
_entity_poly.entity_id
_entity_poly.type
_entity_poly.pdbx_seq_one_letter_code
_entity_poly.pdbx_strand_id
1 'polypeptide(L)'
;MIFREAKKCNVVLFFDECDTLFAKRSDDGGSGQASSNNKTALLLQEVEAYDGVSVLATNYKHNIDPAFFRRMKFIVEFQQPDPETRYILWTTTIPKGTPLADDVDIRFLADRFEFVGGNIKNCVYNAAFLAAAENNGEKVHMKHYLQAIRYEFVKTGKVFTRSDFEPYANLLL
;
A
#
# COMPACT_ATOMS: atom_id res chain seq x y z
N MET A 1 -13.16 25.91 -8.07
CA MET A 1 -11.95 26.72 -7.79
C MET A 1 -10.69 25.92 -8.14
N ILE A 2 -10.53 24.68 -7.66
CA ILE A 2 -9.39 23.81 -7.97
C ILE A 2 -9.22 23.54 -9.48
N PHE A 3 -10.26 23.05 -10.18
CA PHE A 3 -10.18 22.75 -11.62
C PHE A 3 -9.86 23.97 -12.49
N ARG A 4 -10.35 25.16 -12.09
CA ARG A 4 -10.07 26.40 -12.82
C ARG A 4 -8.61 26.83 -12.71
N GLU A 5 -8.00 26.67 -11.55
CA GLU A 5 -6.58 26.98 -11.38
C GLU A 5 -5.70 25.87 -11.98
N ALA A 6 -6.12 24.60 -11.89
CA ALA A 6 -5.47 23.50 -12.58
C ALA A 6 -5.49 23.67 -14.11
N LYS A 7 -6.55 24.22 -14.70
CA LYS A 7 -6.56 24.50 -16.16
C LYS A 7 -5.51 25.53 -16.59
N LYS A 8 -5.06 26.41 -15.69
CA LYS A 8 -4.05 27.43 -15.99
C LYS A 8 -2.62 26.94 -15.82
N CYS A 9 -2.43 25.85 -15.08
CA CYS A 9 -1.14 25.29 -14.72
C CYS A 9 -1.10 23.86 -15.24
N ASN A 10 -0.20 23.50 -16.16
CA ASN A 10 -0.14 22.14 -16.72
C ASN A 10 0.20 21.08 -15.63
N VAL A 11 -0.78 20.67 -14.83
CA VAL A 11 -0.62 19.86 -13.62
C VAL A 11 -1.32 18.51 -13.75
N VAL A 12 -0.84 17.54 -12.96
CA VAL A 12 -1.56 16.27 -12.75
C VAL A 12 -2.46 16.43 -11.54
N LEU A 13 -3.75 16.12 -11.69
CA LEU A 13 -4.69 16.06 -10.58
C LEU A 13 -4.69 14.65 -9.99
N PHE A 14 -4.36 14.52 -8.71
CA PHE A 14 -4.41 13.25 -8.00
C PHE A 14 -5.50 13.28 -6.94
N PHE A 15 -6.44 12.35 -7.03
CA PHE A 15 -7.52 12.16 -6.06
C PHE A 15 -7.32 10.81 -5.37
N ASP A 16 -7.06 10.84 -4.07
CA ASP A 16 -6.95 9.63 -3.25
C ASP A 16 -8.28 9.31 -2.55
N GLU A 17 -8.44 8.06 -2.11
CA GLU A 17 -9.63 7.58 -1.39
C GLU A 17 -10.95 7.90 -2.11
N CYS A 18 -10.94 7.78 -3.44
CA CYS A 18 -12.06 8.16 -4.30
C CYS A 18 -13.37 7.44 -3.99
N ASP A 19 -13.33 6.25 -3.38
CA ASP A 19 -14.52 5.55 -2.90
C ASP A 19 -15.33 6.37 -1.89
N THR A 20 -14.72 7.25 -1.10
CA THR A 20 -15.46 8.16 -0.21
C THR A 20 -16.26 9.22 -0.98
N LEU A 21 -15.75 9.63 -2.14
CA LEU A 21 -16.37 10.63 -3.02
C LEU A 21 -17.41 10.01 -3.96
N PHE A 22 -17.21 8.74 -4.34
CA PHE A 22 -17.96 8.03 -5.38
C PHE A 22 -18.65 6.75 -4.89
N ALA A 23 -18.88 6.60 -3.58
CA ALA A 23 -19.52 5.43 -2.98
C ALA A 23 -20.90 5.11 -3.57
N LYS A 24 -21.15 3.82 -3.85
CA LYS A 24 -22.45 3.20 -4.07
C LYS A 24 -23.30 3.45 -2.84
N ARG A 25 -24.51 3.96 -3.03
CA ARG A 25 -25.43 4.17 -1.92
C ARG A 25 -26.33 2.95 -1.72
N SER A 26 -26.47 2.56 -0.45
CA SER A 26 -27.50 1.66 0.04
C SER A 26 -28.87 2.34 -0.05
N ASP A 27 -29.90 1.58 -0.38
CA ASP A 27 -31.26 2.00 -0.74
C ASP A 27 -32.13 2.57 0.43
N ASP A 28 -31.51 3.08 1.51
CA ASP A 28 -32.26 3.60 2.68
C ASP A 28 -32.53 5.12 2.57
N GLY A 29 -33.79 5.44 2.30
CA GLY A 29 -34.30 6.75 1.89
C GLY A 29 -34.36 7.84 2.96
N GLY A 30 -33.29 8.62 3.12
CA GLY A 30 -33.27 9.91 3.86
C GLY A 30 -33.25 11.16 2.96
N SER A 31 -34.00 12.20 3.34
CA SER A 31 -34.27 13.46 2.61
C SER A 31 -33.10 14.46 2.46
N GLY A 32 -31.85 14.03 2.67
CA GLY A 32 -30.63 14.82 2.45
C GLY A 32 -29.87 14.49 1.15
N GLN A 33 -30.34 13.50 0.38
CA GLN A 33 -29.54 12.85 -0.66
C GLN A 33 -29.44 13.61 -2.00
N ALA A 34 -30.44 14.41 -2.38
CA ALA A 34 -30.47 15.10 -3.67
C ALA A 34 -29.33 16.12 -3.85
N SER A 35 -28.93 16.81 -2.77
CA SER A 35 -27.85 17.80 -2.78
C SER A 35 -26.44 17.17 -2.89
N SER A 36 -26.29 15.93 -2.41
CA SER A 36 -25.02 15.21 -2.43
C SER A 36 -24.78 14.49 -3.77
N ASN A 37 -25.84 13.97 -4.42
CA ASN A 37 -25.75 13.37 -5.75
C ASN A 37 -25.28 14.38 -6.81
N ASN A 38 -25.76 15.62 -6.71
CA ASN A 38 -25.38 16.69 -7.64
C ASN A 38 -23.90 17.06 -7.55
N LYS A 39 -23.28 16.91 -6.36
CA LYS A 39 -21.86 17.25 -6.15
C LYS A 39 -20.92 16.20 -6.75
N THR A 40 -21.24 14.91 -6.61
CA THR A 40 -20.44 13.82 -7.18
C THR A 40 -20.50 13.80 -8.71
N ALA A 41 -21.69 14.01 -9.29
CA ALA A 41 -21.85 14.13 -10.74
C ALA A 41 -21.11 15.35 -11.29
N LEU A 42 -21.18 16.50 -10.60
CA LEU A 42 -20.44 17.70 -10.97
C LEU A 42 -18.92 17.49 -10.88
N LEU A 43 -18.43 16.83 -9.83
CA LEU A 43 -17.01 16.52 -9.69
C LEU A 43 -16.51 15.65 -10.84
N LEU A 44 -17.28 14.66 -11.24
CA LEU A 44 -16.95 13.79 -12.38
C LEU A 44 -16.93 14.57 -13.70
N GLN A 45 -17.90 15.45 -13.92
CA GLN A 45 -17.92 16.33 -15.10
C GLN A 45 -16.69 17.26 -15.14
N GLU A 46 -16.27 17.81 -14.00
CA GLU A 46 -15.07 18.65 -13.93
C GLU A 46 -13.77 17.86 -14.18
N VAL A 47 -13.71 16.61 -13.71
CA VAL A 47 -12.59 15.68 -14.00
C VAL A 47 -12.55 15.31 -15.48
N GLU A 48 -13.69 15.05 -16.10
CA GLU A 48 -13.80 14.74 -17.54
C GLU A 48 -13.47 15.96 -18.42
N ALA A 49 -13.88 17.15 -18.00
CA ALA A 49 -13.65 18.40 -18.71
C ALA A 49 -12.24 18.99 -18.47
N TYR A 50 -11.39 18.31 -17.72
CA TYR A 50 -10.00 18.71 -17.52
C TYR A 50 -9.13 18.17 -18.65
N ASP A 51 -8.50 19.09 -19.41
CA ASP A 51 -7.66 18.74 -20.57
C ASP A 51 -6.31 18.10 -20.18
N GLY A 52 -5.97 18.10 -18.89
CA GLY A 52 -4.75 17.47 -18.36
C GLY A 52 -4.97 16.05 -17.85
N VAL A 53 -3.97 15.52 -17.12
CA VAL A 53 -4.04 14.16 -16.57
C VAL A 53 -4.68 14.19 -15.18
N SER A 54 -5.73 13.39 -15.01
CA SER A 54 -6.35 13.10 -13.72
C SER A 54 -6.12 11.64 -13.34
N VAL A 55 -5.60 11.41 -12.14
CA VAL A 55 -5.36 10.08 -11.56
C VAL A 55 -6.23 9.94 -10.32
N LEU A 56 -6.99 8.85 -10.27
CA LEU A 56 -7.91 8.54 -9.18
C LEU A 56 -7.48 7.23 -8.56
N ALA A 57 -7.26 7.23 -7.24
CA ALA A 57 -6.88 6.07 -6.46
C ALA A 57 -7.99 5.70 -5.48
N THR A 58 -8.19 4.40 -5.27
CA THR A 58 -9.12 3.86 -4.28
C THR A 58 -8.64 2.49 -3.82
N ASN A 59 -8.87 2.18 -2.55
CA ASN A 59 -8.67 0.85 -1.99
C ASN A 59 -9.91 -0.04 -2.15
N TYR A 60 -11.08 0.55 -2.43
CA TYR A 60 -12.37 -0.13 -2.38
C TYR A 60 -13.13 0.01 -3.72
N LYS A 61 -12.59 -0.58 -4.79
CA LYS A 61 -13.21 -0.54 -6.13
C LYS A 61 -14.67 -0.99 -6.15
N HIS A 62 -15.05 -1.94 -5.29
CA HIS A 62 -16.41 -2.48 -5.20
C HIS A 62 -17.41 -1.47 -4.64
N ASN A 63 -16.94 -0.49 -3.86
CA ASN A 63 -17.74 0.60 -3.34
C ASN A 63 -18.00 1.68 -4.39
N ILE A 64 -17.33 1.67 -5.55
CA ILE A 64 -17.54 2.69 -6.58
C ILE A 64 -18.67 2.25 -7.53
N ASP A 65 -19.53 3.19 -7.94
CA ASP A 65 -20.58 2.98 -8.93
C ASP A 65 -20.01 2.39 -10.24
N PRO A 66 -20.52 1.26 -10.77
CA PRO A 66 -20.05 0.68 -12.02
C PRO A 66 -20.10 1.63 -13.22
N ALA A 67 -21.03 2.59 -13.23
CA ALA A 67 -21.14 3.62 -14.26
C ALA A 67 -19.95 4.60 -14.25
N PHE A 68 -19.24 4.73 -13.13
CA PHE A 68 -18.04 5.54 -13.03
C PHE A 68 -16.88 4.95 -13.84
N PHE A 69 -16.68 3.64 -13.77
CA PHE A 69 -15.62 2.96 -14.51
C PHE A 69 -15.76 3.11 -16.03
N ARG A 70 -17.01 3.23 -16.54
CA ARG A 70 -17.27 3.45 -17.98
C ARG A 70 -16.76 4.79 -18.49
N ARG A 71 -16.52 5.76 -17.60
CA ARG A 71 -16.02 7.11 -17.92
C ARG A 71 -14.51 7.22 -17.81
N MET A 72 -13.85 6.20 -17.25
CA MET A 72 -12.40 6.18 -17.12
C MET A 72 -11.75 5.63 -18.38
N LYS A 73 -10.74 6.35 -18.89
CA LYS A 73 -9.97 5.91 -20.07
C LYS A 73 -9.11 4.67 -19.76
N PHE A 74 -8.54 4.63 -18.56
CA PHE A 74 -7.69 3.54 -18.11
C PHE A 74 -8.10 3.12 -16.71
N ILE A 75 -8.07 1.81 -16.48
CA ILE A 75 -8.26 1.21 -15.16
C ILE A 75 -7.05 0.32 -14.92
N VAL A 76 -6.23 0.71 -13.95
CA VAL A 76 -5.05 -0.06 -13.55
C VAL A 76 -5.37 -0.75 -12.24
N GLU A 77 -5.45 -2.07 -12.28
CA GLU A 77 -5.68 -2.87 -11.09
C GLU A 77 -4.35 -3.37 -10.51
N PHE A 78 -4.10 -3.02 -9.24
CA PHE A 78 -2.94 -3.50 -8.51
C PHE A 78 -3.26 -4.85 -7.85
N GLN A 79 -2.62 -5.91 -8.36
CA GLN A 79 -2.69 -7.24 -7.75
C GLN A 79 -1.74 -7.33 -6.56
N GLN A 80 -1.98 -8.30 -5.68
CA GLN A 80 -1.01 -8.62 -4.65
C GLN A 80 0.31 -9.08 -5.30
N PRO A 81 1.47 -8.65 -4.78
CA PRO A 81 2.75 -8.97 -5.38
C PRO A 81 3.03 -10.46 -5.24
N ASP A 82 3.42 -11.09 -6.35
CA ASP A 82 3.92 -12.47 -6.39
C ASP A 82 5.32 -12.56 -5.72
N PRO A 83 5.87 -13.77 -5.50
CA PRO A 83 7.17 -13.92 -4.85
C PRO A 83 8.32 -13.16 -5.53
N GLU A 84 8.35 -13.10 -6.86
CA GLU A 84 9.38 -12.35 -7.60
C GLU A 84 9.25 -10.84 -7.39
N THR A 85 8.02 -10.33 -7.44
CA THR A 85 7.71 -8.94 -7.17
C THR A 85 8.06 -8.59 -5.72
N ARG A 86 7.78 -9.47 -4.76
CA ARG A 86 8.18 -9.27 -3.35
C ARG A 86 9.69 -9.26 -3.18
N TYR A 87 10.43 -10.11 -3.90
CA TYR A 87 11.89 -10.08 -3.88
C TYR A 87 12.44 -8.74 -4.38
N ILE A 88 11.87 -8.21 -5.48
CA ILE A 88 12.20 -6.86 -5.98
C ILE A 88 11.83 -5.80 -4.94
N LEU A 89 10.66 -5.90 -4.31
CA LEU A 89 10.24 -4.94 -3.28
C LEU A 89 11.19 -4.95 -2.08
N TRP A 90 11.58 -6.12 -1.57
CA TRP A 90 12.54 -6.22 -0.47
C TRP A 90 13.90 -5.61 -0.84
N THR A 91 14.47 -6.01 -1.97
CA THR A 91 15.78 -5.53 -2.42
C THR A 91 15.81 -4.03 -2.73
N THR A 92 14.71 -3.47 -3.24
CA THR A 92 14.60 -2.03 -3.53
C THR A 92 14.23 -1.20 -2.30
N THR A 93 13.53 -1.77 -1.32
CA THR A 93 13.13 -1.07 -0.10
C THR A 93 14.28 -0.98 0.90
N ILE A 94 15.18 -1.97 0.94
CA ILE A 94 16.39 -1.92 1.75
C ILE A 94 17.34 -0.86 1.16
N PRO A 95 17.69 0.21 1.88
CA PRO A 95 18.62 1.22 1.38
C PRO A 95 19.99 0.61 1.03
N LYS A 96 20.60 1.05 -0.07
CA LYS A 96 21.92 0.54 -0.52
C LYS A 96 23.05 0.71 0.50
N GLY A 97 22.92 1.65 1.43
CA GLY A 97 23.90 1.89 2.50
C GLY A 97 23.60 1.14 3.80
N THR A 98 22.56 0.31 3.84
CA THR A 98 22.25 -0.50 5.02
C THR A 98 23.37 -1.52 5.23
N PRO A 99 23.97 -1.58 6.43
CA PRO A 99 24.99 -2.57 6.73
C PRO A 99 24.31 -3.94 6.92
N LEU A 100 24.00 -4.61 5.82
CA LEU A 100 23.36 -5.92 5.84
C LEU A 100 24.38 -6.99 6.21
N ALA A 101 23.99 -7.95 7.05
CA ALA A 101 24.81 -9.12 7.33
C ALA A 101 24.59 -10.23 6.29
N ASP A 102 25.59 -11.09 6.14
CA ASP A 102 25.60 -12.15 5.12
C ASP A 102 24.58 -13.27 5.40
N ASP A 103 24.02 -13.33 6.61
CA ASP A 103 22.99 -14.29 7.00
C ASP A 103 21.57 -13.90 6.52
N VAL A 104 21.40 -12.70 5.96
CA VAL A 104 20.07 -12.21 5.53
C VAL A 104 19.67 -12.86 4.21
N ASP A 105 18.73 -13.81 4.30
CA ASP A 105 18.11 -14.43 3.13
C ASP A 105 16.85 -13.67 2.69
N ILE A 106 17.03 -12.69 1.80
CA ILE A 106 15.92 -11.91 1.23
C ILE A 106 14.97 -12.79 0.40
N ARG A 107 15.49 -13.87 -0.23
CA ARG A 107 14.66 -14.75 -1.06
C ARG A 107 13.67 -15.50 -0.18
N PHE A 108 14.12 -16.04 0.94
CA PHE A 108 13.25 -16.63 1.94
C PHE A 108 12.18 -15.65 2.42
N LEU A 109 12.55 -14.39 2.73
CA LEU A 109 11.58 -13.38 3.17
C LEU A 109 10.51 -13.10 2.11
N ALA A 110 10.90 -13.06 0.83
CA ALA A 110 10.00 -12.83 -0.29
C ALA A 110 9.09 -14.04 -0.56
N ASP A 111 9.60 -15.27 -0.48
CA ASP A 111 8.82 -16.48 -0.73
C ASP A 111 7.82 -16.75 0.38
N ARG A 112 8.26 -16.65 1.64
CA ARG A 112 7.49 -17.12 2.79
C ARG A 112 6.41 -16.14 3.24
N PHE A 113 6.66 -14.84 3.13
CA PHE A 113 5.78 -13.82 3.69
C PHE A 113 5.07 -13.04 2.58
N GLU A 114 3.76 -13.28 2.46
CA GLU A 114 2.87 -12.60 1.50
C GLU A 114 2.56 -11.16 1.94
N PHE A 115 3.61 -10.34 1.90
CA PHE A 115 3.59 -8.94 2.33
C PHE A 115 3.51 -8.00 1.14
N VAL A 116 2.71 -6.93 1.29
CA VAL A 116 2.68 -5.81 0.35
C VAL A 116 3.77 -4.79 0.71
N GLY A 117 4.06 -3.85 -0.19
CA GLY A 117 5.15 -2.88 0.00
C GLY A 117 5.12 -2.12 1.33
N GLY A 118 3.93 -1.80 1.84
CA GLY A 118 3.77 -1.18 3.16
C GLY A 118 4.30 -2.05 4.32
N ASN A 119 3.97 -3.35 4.31
CA ASN A 119 4.46 -4.29 5.33
C ASN A 119 5.97 -4.50 5.22
N ILE A 120 6.48 -4.66 3.99
CA ILE A 120 7.92 -4.83 3.72
C ILE A 120 8.69 -3.62 4.27
N LYS A 121 8.23 -2.40 3.96
CA LYS A 121 8.83 -1.15 4.46
C LYS A 121 8.85 -1.08 5.99
N ASN A 122 7.75 -1.45 6.65
CA ASN A 122 7.70 -1.51 8.11
C ASN A 122 8.73 -2.52 8.66
N CYS A 123 8.81 -3.71 8.05
CA CYS A 123 9.76 -4.74 8.47
C CYS A 123 11.21 -4.28 8.31
N VAL A 124 11.55 -3.62 7.20
CA VAL A 124 12.90 -3.08 6.96
C VAL A 124 13.28 -2.05 8.03
N TYR A 125 12.41 -1.10 8.35
CA TYR A 125 12.71 -0.11 9.39
C TYR A 125 12.79 -0.73 10.78
N ASN A 126 11.85 -1.59 11.14
CA ASN A 126 11.86 -2.24 12.44
C ASN A 126 13.10 -3.12 12.62
N ALA A 127 13.53 -3.85 11.58
CA ALA A 127 14.76 -4.63 11.62
C ALA A 127 16.00 -3.73 11.84
N ALA A 128 16.07 -2.57 11.17
CA ALA A 128 17.14 -1.60 11.38
C ALA A 128 17.13 -1.02 12.80
N PHE A 129 15.96 -0.68 13.35
CA PHE A 129 15.86 -0.18 14.73
C PHE A 129 16.23 -1.25 15.76
N LEU A 130 15.82 -2.50 15.54
CA LEU A 130 16.21 -3.62 16.39
C LEU A 130 17.72 -3.81 16.39
N ALA A 131 18.35 -3.79 15.20
CA ALA A 131 19.80 -3.87 15.08
C ALA A 131 20.51 -2.72 15.82
N ALA A 132 20.04 -1.48 15.62
CA ALA A 132 20.64 -0.30 16.24
C ALA A 132 20.49 -0.25 17.77
N ALA A 133 19.47 -0.93 18.32
CA ALA A 133 19.27 -1.02 19.77
C ALA A 133 20.21 -2.04 20.44
N GLU A 134 20.86 -2.92 19.68
CA GLU A 134 21.86 -3.84 20.22
C GLU A 134 23.18 -3.10 20.48
N ASN A 135 23.82 -3.35 21.63
CA ASN A 135 25.07 -2.68 22.05
C ASN A 135 26.25 -2.83 21.07
N ASN A 136 26.13 -3.74 20.09
CA ASN A 136 27.12 -4.06 19.04
C ASN A 136 26.55 -3.88 17.62
N GLY A 137 25.46 -3.11 17.46
CA GLY A 137 24.60 -3.02 16.29
C GLY A 137 25.22 -2.43 15.02
N GLU A 138 26.29 -3.03 14.50
CA GLU A 138 26.92 -2.61 13.24
C GLU A 138 26.18 -3.11 12.01
N LYS A 139 25.50 -4.26 12.10
CA LYS A 139 24.81 -4.89 10.96
C LYS A 139 23.38 -5.35 11.25
N VAL A 140 22.53 -5.30 10.23
CA VAL A 140 21.18 -5.84 10.27
C VAL A 140 21.23 -7.32 9.85
N HIS A 141 21.06 -8.20 10.85
CA HIS A 141 20.99 -9.65 10.72
C HIS A 141 19.59 -10.21 10.44
N MET A 142 19.54 -11.48 10.04
CA MET A 142 18.29 -12.18 9.73
C MET A 142 17.33 -12.22 10.93
N LYS A 143 17.86 -12.42 12.15
CA LYS A 143 17.07 -12.39 13.39
C LYS A 143 16.23 -11.11 13.56
N HIS A 144 16.74 -9.96 13.10
CA HIS A 144 16.04 -8.69 13.21
C HIS A 144 14.85 -8.62 12.25
N TYR A 145 15.01 -9.15 11.03
CA TYR A 145 13.92 -9.24 10.07
C TYR A 145 12.83 -10.20 10.54
N LEU A 146 13.19 -11.37 11.06
CA LEU A 146 12.21 -12.33 11.59
C LEU A 146 11.43 -11.74 12.77
N GLN A 147 12.10 -11.02 13.66
CA GLN A 147 11.45 -10.33 14.77
C GLN A 147 10.55 -9.18 14.28
N ALA A 148 11.00 -8.40 13.30
CA ALA A 148 10.19 -7.35 12.68
C ALA A 148 8.93 -7.90 12.00
N ILE A 149 9.04 -9.08 11.35
CA ILE A 149 7.91 -9.79 10.75
C ILE A 149 6.91 -10.26 11.82
N ARG A 150 7.39 -10.78 12.96
CA ARG A 150 6.51 -11.12 14.08
C ARG A 150 5.72 -9.90 14.55
N TYR A 151 6.37 -8.75 14.70
CA TYR A 151 5.68 -7.52 15.07
C TYR A 151 4.65 -7.09 14.03
N GLU A 152 4.96 -7.21 12.74
CA GLU A 152 4.01 -6.90 11.68
C GLU A 152 2.80 -7.85 11.70
N PHE A 153 3.00 -9.15 11.92
CA PHE A 153 1.89 -10.10 12.07
C PHE A 153 0.99 -9.80 13.26
N VAL A 154 1.59 -9.50 14.43
CA VAL A 154 0.82 -9.11 15.62
C VAL A 154 0.01 -7.84 15.35
N LYS A 155 0.62 -6.85 14.69
CA LYS A 155 -0.04 -5.59 14.32
C LYS A 155 -1.22 -5.81 13.37
N THR A 156 -1.10 -6.73 12.42
CA THR A 156 -2.19 -7.06 11.47
C THR A 156 -3.17 -8.10 11.99
N GLY A 157 -2.97 -8.64 13.20
CA GLY A 157 -3.81 -9.71 13.76
C GLY A 157 -3.70 -11.06 13.04
N LYS A 158 -2.61 -11.30 12.28
CA LYS A 158 -2.41 -12.56 11.55
C LYS A 158 -1.81 -13.59 12.51
N VAL A 159 -2.43 -14.77 12.59
CA VAL A 159 -1.90 -15.89 13.37
C VAL A 159 -0.69 -16.46 12.63
N PHE A 160 0.39 -16.73 13.36
CA PHE A 160 1.58 -17.37 12.85
C PHE A 160 2.08 -18.46 13.81
N THR A 161 2.84 -19.39 13.27
CA THR A 161 3.43 -20.52 13.97
C THR A 161 4.94 -20.50 13.82
N ARG A 162 5.64 -21.29 14.64
CA ARG A 162 7.09 -21.43 14.52
C ARG A 162 7.50 -22.00 13.15
N SER A 163 6.71 -22.92 12.61
CA SER A 163 6.92 -23.49 11.27
C SER A 163 6.90 -22.46 10.15
N ASP A 164 6.28 -21.29 10.36
CA ASP A 164 6.27 -20.22 9.37
C ASP A 164 7.63 -19.56 9.17
N PHE A 165 8.55 -19.76 10.11
CA PHE A 165 9.89 -19.16 10.09
C PHE A 165 11.00 -20.18 9.81
N GLU A 166 10.68 -21.46 9.61
CA GLU A 166 11.67 -22.47 9.23
C GLU A 166 12.26 -22.16 7.84
N PRO A 167 13.58 -22.30 7.63
CA PRO A 167 14.56 -22.97 8.50
C PRO A 167 15.19 -22.06 9.58
N TYR A 168 14.77 -20.79 9.66
CA TYR A 168 15.36 -19.78 10.54
C TYR A 168 14.64 -19.64 11.89
N ALA A 169 13.73 -20.55 12.23
CA ALA A 169 12.90 -20.46 13.43
C ALA A 169 13.71 -20.61 14.74
N ASN A 170 14.97 -21.02 14.65
CA ASN A 170 15.93 -21.05 15.76
C ASN A 170 16.52 -19.66 16.09
N LEU A 171 16.45 -18.70 15.16
CA LEU A 171 16.91 -17.32 15.37
C LEU A 171 15.86 -16.46 16.10
N LEU A 172 14.64 -16.97 16.22
CA LEU A 172 13.58 -16.36 17.01
C LEU A 172 13.75 -16.76 18.48
N LEU A 173 14.05 -15.76 19.33
CA LEU A 173 13.97 -15.88 20.79
C LEU A 173 12.50 -15.94 21.26
#